data_AF-A0A2E1A8F7-F1
#
_entry.id   AF-A0A2E1A8F7-F1
#
_cell.length_a   1.000
_cell.length_b   1.000
_cell.length_c   1.000
_cell.angle_alpha   90.00
_cell.angle_beta   90.00
_cell.angle_gamma   90.00
#
_symmetry.space_group_name_H-M   'P 1'
#
loop_
_entity.id
_entity.type
_entity.pdbx_description
1 polymer ?
#
loop_
_entity_poly.entity_id
_entity_poly.type
_entity_poly.pdbx_seq_one_letter_code
_entity_poly.pdbx_strand_id
1 'polypeptide(L)' 'MDDLNAHTLAESDSYAIWTTVEDNGETIFHLELGSVTLHFFQEEWEELVGLLESASSDDNGGGKARSSSKKRR' A
#
# COMPACT_ATOMS: atom_id res chain seq x y z
N MET A 1 -32.60 1.90 0.26
CA MET A 1 -31.47 2.58 0.91
C MET A 1 -30.29 1.72 0.54
N ASP A 2 -29.45 2.20 -0.38
CA ASP A 2 -28.15 1.61 -0.65
C ASP A 2 -27.40 1.55 0.68
N ASP A 3 -27.26 0.33 1.21
CA ASP A 3 -26.56 0.06 2.45
C ASP A 3 -25.07 0.17 2.11
N LEU A 4 -24.55 1.40 2.10
CA LEU A 4 -23.13 1.65 1.94
C LEU A 4 -22.41 0.97 3.10
N ASN A 5 -21.87 -0.22 2.84
CA ASN A 5 -21.18 -1.02 3.84
C ASN A 5 -19.76 -0.48 3.98
N ALA A 6 -19.65 0.65 4.69
CA ALA A 6 -18.38 1.32 4.94
C ALA A 6 -17.64 0.65 6.11
N HIS A 7 -16.35 0.36 5.93
CA HIS A 7 -15.51 -0.25 6.95
C HIS A 7 -14.16 0.46 7.09
N THR A 8 -13.85 0.96 8.28
CA THR A 8 -12.54 1.58 8.55
C THR A 8 -11.48 0.50 8.72
N LEU A 9 -10.39 0.58 7.94
CA LEU A 9 -9.24 -0.32 8.03
C LEU A 9 -8.18 0.21 8.99
N ALA A 10 -7.88 1.51 8.90
CA ALA A 10 -6.90 2.17 9.74
C ALA A 10 -7.15 3.68 9.78
N GLU A 11 -6.87 4.33 10.89
CA GLU A 11 -6.93 5.78 11.02
C GLU A 11 -5.82 6.29 11.94
N SER A 12 -5.47 7.57 11.74
CA SER A 12 -4.53 8.34 12.53
C SER A 12 -5.05 9.77 12.64
N ASP A 13 -4.29 10.65 13.28
CA ASP A 13 -4.71 12.04 13.51
C ASP A 13 -4.94 12.85 12.21
N SER A 14 -4.29 12.48 11.10
CA SER A 14 -4.36 13.22 9.83
C SER A 14 -4.66 12.36 8.60
N TYR A 15 -4.73 11.04 8.78
CA TYR A 15 -4.89 10.08 7.69
C TYR A 15 -5.87 9.00 8.07
N ALA A 16 -6.74 8.61 7.15
CA ALA A 16 -7.67 7.50 7.34
C ALA A 16 -7.76 6.63 6.08
N ILE A 17 -7.95 5.34 6.29
CA ILE A 17 -8.19 4.34 5.26
C ILE A 17 -9.48 3.61 5.62
N TRP A 18 -10.44 3.63 4.69
CA TRP A 18 -11.72 2.93 4.83
C TRP A 18 -12.15 2.36 3.48
N THR A 19 -13.03 1.36 3.51
CA THR A 19 -13.56 0.71 2.31
C THR A 19 -15.06 0.88 2.22
N THR A 20 -15.61 0.77 1.02
CA THR A 20 -17.05 0.59 0.78
C THR A 20 -17.27 -0.60 -0.12
N VAL A 21 -18.31 -1.38 0.19
CA VAL A 21 -18.81 -2.42 -0.71
C VAL A 21 -20.00 -1.87 -1.47
N GLU A 22 -19.88 -1.81 -2.79
CA GLU A 22 -20.95 -1.43 -3.71
C GLU A 22 -21.95 -2.59 -3.88
N ASP A 23 -23.16 -2.31 -4.39
CA ASP A 23 -24.25 -3.30 -4.54
C ASP A 23 -23.90 -4.45 -5.51
N ASN A 24 -22.92 -4.23 -6.40
CA ASN A 24 -22.33 -5.24 -7.28
C ASN A 24 -21.30 -6.17 -6.58
N GLY A 25 -20.97 -5.90 -5.31
CA GLY A 25 -19.95 -6.59 -4.54
C GLY A 25 -18.52 -6.09 -4.76
N GLU A 26 -18.33 -5.00 -5.51
CA GLU A 26 -17.01 -4.40 -5.72
C GLU A 26 -16.59 -3.60 -4.47
N THR A 27 -15.34 -3.77 -4.05
CA THR A 27 -14.78 -3.05 -2.89
C THR A 27 -13.95 -1.88 -3.37
N ILE A 28 -14.32 -0.68 -2.92
CA ILE A 28 -13.58 0.56 -3.17
C ILE A 28 -12.79 0.93 -1.92
N PHE A 29 -11.50 1.22 -2.08
CA PHE A 29 -10.62 1.69 -1.01
C PHE A 29 -10.52 3.21 -1.07
N HIS A 30 -10.66 3.84 0.09
CA HIS A 30 -10.61 5.29 0.27
C HIS A 30 -9.45 5.63 1.19
N LEU A 31 -8.50 6.42 0.68
CA LEU A 31 -7.36 6.94 1.42
C LEU A 31 -7.52 8.45 1.59
N GLU A 32 -7.78 8.89 2.81
CA GLU A 32 -7.91 10.29 3.18
C GLU A 32 -6.57 10.85 3.64
N LEU A 33 -6.12 11.93 2.99
CA LEU A 33 -4.87 12.65 3.23
C LEU A 33 -5.12 14.08 3.72
N GLY A 34 -6.17 14.26 4.54
CA GLY A 34 -6.61 15.53 5.11
C GLY A 34 -7.28 16.48 4.12
N SER A 35 -6.60 16.84 3.03
CA SER A 35 -7.12 17.77 2.00
C SER A 35 -7.56 17.09 0.71
N VAL A 36 -7.20 15.82 0.54
CA VAL A 36 -7.48 15.01 -0.64
C VAL A 36 -7.92 13.63 -0.18
N THR A 37 -8.91 13.06 -0.86
CA THR A 37 -9.31 11.67 -0.72
C THR A 37 -9.06 10.97 -2.04
N LEU A 38 -8.32 9.86 -2.00
CA LEU A 38 -8.03 9.03 -3.16
C LEU A 38 -8.94 7.80 -3.12
N HIS A 39 -9.49 7.45 -4.27
CA HIS A 39 -10.36 6.29 -4.44
C HIS A 39 -9.66 5.28 -5.35
N PHE A 40 -9.64 4.02 -4.93
CA PHE A 40 -9.00 2.94 -5.67
C PHE A 40 -9.95 1.76 -5.78
N PHE A 41 -9.98 1.12 -6.95
CA PHE A 41 -10.49 -0.24 -7.05
C PHE A 41 -9.51 -1.20 -6.36
N GLN A 42 -9.97 -2.43 -6.10
CA GLN A 42 -9.17 -3.45 -5.42
C GLN A 42 -7.79 -3.66 -6.07
N GLU A 43 -7.72 -3.80 -7.39
CA GLU A 43 -6.47 -4.04 -8.11
C GLU A 43 -5.47 -2.89 -7.95
N GLU A 44 -5.95 -1.64 -8.06
CA GLU A 44 -5.11 -0.44 -7.91
C GLU A 44 -4.62 -0.27 -6.46
N TRP A 45 -5.44 -0.64 -5.48
CA TRP A 45 -5.07 -0.63 -4.07
C TRP A 45 -3.96 -1.63 -3.77
N GLU A 46 -4.08 -2.86 -4.28
CA GLU A 46 -3.05 -3.89 -4.11
C GLU A 46 -1.71 -3.46 -4.72
N GLU A 47 -1.72 -2.84 -5.90
CA GLU A 47 -0.50 -2.29 -6.51
C GLU A 47 0.13 -1.16 -5.68
N LEU A 48 -0.69 -0.23 -5.17
CA LEU A 48 -0.22 0.86 -4.31
C LEU A 48 0.43 0.34 -3.03
N VAL A 49 -0.23 -0.60 -2.33
CA VAL A 49 0.29 -1.18 -1.10
C VAL A 49 1.61 -1.91 -1.36
N GLY A 50 1.68 -2.72 -2.42
CA GLY A 50 2.92 -3.41 -2.79
C GLY A 50 4.07 -2.45 -3.10
N LEU A 51 3.79 -1.30 -3.73
CA LEU A 51 4.78 -0.25 -3.96
C LEU A 51 5.27 0.38 -2.64
N LEU A 52 4.36 0.68 -1.71
CA LEU A 52 4.71 1.25 -0.40
C LEU A 52 5.51 0.26 0.45
N GLU A 53 5.12 -1.02 0.46
CA GLU A 53 5.87 -2.08 1.14
C GLU A 53 7.29 -2.20 0.57
N SER A 54 7.43 -2.20 -0.75
CA SER A 54 8.74 -2.23 -1.42
C SER A 54 9.59 -1.03 -1.03
N ALA A 55 9.02 0.18 -1.04
CA ALA A 55 9.70 1.40 -0.64
C ALA A 55 10.10 1.41 0.85
N SER A 56 9.29 0.79 1.72
CA SER A 56 9.58 0.68 3.15
C SER A 56 10.66 -0.35 3.47
N SER A 57 10.83 -1.37 2.62
CA SER A 57 11.86 -2.41 2.75
C SER A 57 13.24 -1.98 2.23
N ASP A 58 13.36 -0.82 1.59
CA ASP A 58 14.61 -0.29 1.04
C ASP A 58 15.58 0.30 2.10
N ASP A 59 15.49 -0.15 3.37
CA ASP A 59 16.51 0.10 4.40
C ASP A 59 17.47 -1.10 4.63
N ASN A 60 17.37 -2.23 3.93
CA ASN A 60 18.31 -3.35 4.17
C ASN A 60 18.72 -4.16 2.93
N GLY A 61 19.43 -3.49 2.02
CA GLY A 61 20.18 -4.09 0.92
C GLY A 61 21.68 -3.78 0.99
N GLY A 62 22.27 -3.89 2.18
CA GLY A 62 23.71 -3.74 2.41
C GLY A 62 24.57 -4.45 1.36
N GLY A 63 25.57 -3.71 0.85
CA GLY A 63 26.45 -4.16 -0.22
C GLY A 63 26.99 -5.57 0.00
N LYS A 64 26.79 -6.44 -1.01
CA LYS A 64 27.67 -7.58 -1.25
C LYS A 64 29.04 -7.07 -1.74
N ALA A 65 29.75 -6.33 -0.91
CA ALA A 65 31.19 -6.16 -1.00
C ALA A 65 31.86 -7.27 -0.19
N ARG A 66 32.00 -8.46 -0.80
CA ARG A 66 32.95 -9.46 -0.31
C ARG A 66 33.83 -9.96 -1.46
N SER A 67 34.91 -9.21 -1.63
CA SER A 67 36.29 -9.68 -1.79
C SER A 67 36.56 -10.72 -2.89
N SER A 68 37.13 -10.21 -3.99
CA SER A 68 38.43 -10.62 -4.54
C SER A 68 39.05 -11.93 -4.02
N SER A 69 39.34 -12.85 -4.94
CA SER A 69 40.74 -13.25 -5.19
C SER A 69 40.89 -14.05 -6.48
N LYS A 70 41.33 -13.34 -7.51
CA LYS A 70 42.21 -13.85 -8.56
C LYS A 70 43.50 -14.34 -7.89
N LYS A 71 43.71 -15.66 -7.75
CA LYS A 71 45.05 -16.24 -7.48
C LYS A 71 45.12 -17.60 -8.19
N ARG A 72 45.59 -17.61 -9.44
CA ARG A 72 46.97 -17.99 -9.82
C ARG A 72 47.29 -19.44 -9.43
N ARG A 73 47.02 -20.40 -10.32
CA ARG A 73 47.98 -21.37 -10.88
C ARG A 73 47.25 -22.43 -11.69
#